data_AF-A0A3M6YF50-F1
#
_entry.id   AF-A0A3M6YF50-F1
#
_cell.length_a   1.000
_cell.length_b   1.000
_cell.length_c   1.000
_cell.angle_alpha   90.00
_cell.angle_beta   90.00
_cell.angle_gamma   90.00
#
_symmetry.space_group_name_H-M   'P 1'
#
loop_
_entity.id
_entity.type
_entity.pdbx_description
1 polymer ?
#
loop_
_entity_poly.entity_id
_entity_poly.type
_entity_poly.pdbx_seq_one_letter_code
_entity_poly.pdbx_strand_id
1 'polypeptide(L)'
;PSQAAQAKAETRIFAKELLRVRKQESRIATSKATLASVGMQVNEAFAMRKIEGSIKNSTGIMKDVNTLVRLPELTGTMRELSQELMKAGIIEEMVGDTLDNDEMLEEGDEEAEGEVDKVLGEVLKDRVQTPAAQVPQEPAAPAPVPGQTEPEEEEMDSEEVLAQMRGRLEALKS
;
A
#
# COMPACT_ATOMS: atom_id res chain seq x y z
N PRO A 1 19.29 -19.19 -9.91
CA PRO A 1 18.90 -17.93 -10.59
C PRO A 1 17.39 -17.78 -10.87
N SER A 2 16.65 -18.88 -11.11
CA SER A 2 15.19 -18.83 -11.35
C SER A 2 14.37 -18.41 -10.13
N GLN A 3 14.72 -18.91 -8.94
CA GLN A 3 13.95 -18.65 -7.71
C GLN A 3 14.01 -17.18 -7.25
N ALA A 4 15.15 -16.50 -7.43
CA ALA A 4 15.29 -15.09 -7.04
C ALA A 4 14.47 -14.14 -7.93
N ALA A 5 14.35 -14.44 -9.22
CA ALA A 5 13.50 -13.69 -10.13
C ALA A 5 12.01 -13.95 -9.85
N GLN A 6 11.64 -15.20 -9.53
CA GLN A 6 10.28 -15.57 -9.12
C GLN A 6 9.86 -14.88 -7.82
N ALA A 7 10.71 -14.89 -6.79
CA ALA A 7 10.44 -14.21 -5.52
C ALA A 7 10.25 -12.69 -5.69
N LYS A 8 11.00 -12.05 -6.58
CA LYS A 8 10.83 -10.62 -6.91
C LYS A 8 9.52 -10.33 -7.64
N ALA A 9 9.07 -11.24 -8.50
CA ALA A 9 7.78 -11.10 -9.19
C ALA A 9 6.60 -11.29 -8.21
N GLU A 10 6.67 -12.31 -7.35
CA GLU A 10 5.65 -12.59 -6.34
C GLU A 10 5.51 -11.46 -5.33
N THR A 11 6.62 -10.91 -4.82
CA THR A 11 6.60 -9.75 -3.91
C THR A 11 5.96 -8.52 -4.52
N ARG A 12 6.17 -8.25 -5.81
CA ARG A 12 5.49 -7.16 -6.53
C ARG A 12 3.99 -7.40 -6.67
N ILE A 13 3.57 -8.64 -6.94
CA ILE A 13 2.14 -8.99 -7.00
C ILE A 13 1.49 -8.74 -5.64
N PHE A 14 2.12 -9.18 -4.55
CA PHE A 14 1.62 -8.91 -3.20
C PHE A 14 1.57 -7.42 -2.84
N ALA A 15 2.56 -6.64 -3.28
CA ALA A 15 2.56 -5.20 -3.05
C ALA A 15 1.40 -4.49 -3.79
N LYS A 16 1.09 -4.92 -5.03
CA LYS A 16 -0.10 -4.43 -5.75
C LYS A 16 -1.39 -4.79 -5.04
N GLU A 17 -1.52 -6.04 -4.57
CA GLU A 17 -2.70 -6.45 -3.83
C GLU A 17 -2.87 -5.67 -2.51
N LEU A 18 -1.77 -5.39 -1.81
CA LEU A 18 -1.79 -4.56 -0.61
C LEU A 18 -2.27 -3.12 -0.91
N LEU A 19 -1.86 -2.53 -2.03
CA LEU A 19 -2.37 -1.23 -2.48
C LEU A 19 -3.87 -1.27 -2.73
N ARG A 20 -4.37 -2.31 -3.42
CA ARG A 20 -5.80 -2.50 -3.66
C ARG A 20 -6.59 -2.60 -2.37
N VAL A 21 -6.10 -3.37 -1.38
CA VAL A 21 -6.72 -3.47 -0.05
C VAL A 21 -6.76 -2.11 0.64
N ARG A 22 -5.66 -1.33 0.62
CA ARG A 22 -5.64 0.03 1.21
C ARG A 22 -6.63 0.98 0.53
N LYS A 23 -6.76 0.92 -0.81
CA LYS A 23 -7.75 1.71 -1.56
C LYS A 23 -9.19 1.30 -1.22
N GLN A 24 -9.45 -0.01 -1.11
CA GLN A 24 -10.74 -0.54 -0.66
C GLN A 24 -11.07 -0.08 0.77
N GLU A 25 -10.10 -0.14 1.69
CA GLU A 25 -10.28 0.33 3.07
C GLU A 25 -10.64 1.83 3.12
N SER A 26 -9.92 2.67 2.38
CA SER A 26 -10.21 4.10 2.26
C SER A 26 -11.61 4.37 1.70
N ARG A 27 -12.00 3.63 0.66
CA ARG A 27 -13.34 3.70 0.06
C ARG A 27 -14.42 3.34 1.07
N ILE A 28 -14.27 2.22 1.79
CA ILE A 28 -15.24 1.76 2.80
C ILE A 28 -15.31 2.75 3.96
N ALA A 29 -14.18 3.29 4.42
CA ALA A 29 -14.15 4.29 5.49
C ALA A 29 -14.91 5.57 5.10
N THR A 30 -14.71 6.04 3.87
CA THR A 30 -15.43 7.17 3.30
C THR A 30 -16.92 6.88 3.21
N SER A 31 -17.31 5.72 2.67
CA SER A 31 -18.71 5.31 2.57
C SER A 31 -19.39 5.18 3.93
N LYS A 32 -18.68 4.72 4.97
CA LYS A 32 -19.21 4.68 6.35
C LYS A 32 -19.52 6.09 6.86
N ALA A 33 -18.64 7.05 6.62
CA ALA A 33 -18.86 8.44 7.01
C ALA A 33 -20.04 9.06 6.23
N THR A 34 -20.11 8.83 4.92
CA THR A 34 -21.21 9.28 4.06
C THR A 34 -22.55 8.70 4.53
N LEU A 35 -22.61 7.42 4.89
CA LEU A 35 -23.83 6.79 5.42
C LEU A 35 -24.28 7.42 6.74
N ALA A 36 -23.34 7.69 7.65
CA ALA A 36 -23.65 8.38 8.91
C ALA A 36 -24.18 9.80 8.65
N SER A 37 -23.58 10.54 7.71
CA SER A 37 -24.04 11.86 7.28
C SER A 37 -25.47 11.82 6.74
N VAL A 38 -25.77 10.90 5.81
CA VAL A 38 -27.11 10.70 5.26
C VAL A 38 -28.11 10.42 6.39
N GLY A 39 -27.77 9.55 7.34
CA GLY A 39 -28.62 9.29 8.50
C GLY A 39 -28.94 10.54 9.32
N MET A 40 -27.97 11.42 9.56
CA MET A 40 -28.18 12.68 10.26
C MET A 40 -29.07 13.64 9.45
N GLN A 41 -28.78 13.82 8.16
CA GLN A 41 -29.51 14.72 7.28
C GLN A 41 -30.98 14.28 7.08
N VAL A 42 -31.23 12.97 6.97
CA VAL A 42 -32.58 12.42 6.89
C VAL A 42 -33.35 12.66 8.19
N ASN A 43 -32.72 12.43 9.35
CA ASN A 43 -33.34 12.71 10.65
C ASN A 43 -33.66 14.21 10.82
N GLU A 44 -32.76 15.09 10.37
CA GLU A 44 -33.01 16.54 10.33
C GLU A 44 -34.22 16.87 9.46
N ALA A 45 -34.30 16.33 8.24
CA ALA A 45 -35.43 16.55 7.33
C ALA A 45 -36.77 16.14 7.95
N PHE A 46 -36.82 14.99 8.65
CA PHE A 46 -38.02 14.55 9.37
C PHE A 46 -38.34 15.42 10.60
N ALA A 47 -37.32 15.89 11.33
CA ALA A 47 -37.52 16.79 12.46
C ALA A 47 -38.08 18.15 12.00
N MET A 48 -37.53 18.72 10.92
CA MET A 48 -38.01 19.95 10.31
C MET A 48 -39.46 19.82 9.85
N ARG A 49 -39.83 18.68 9.23
CA ARG A 49 -41.22 18.38 8.88
C ARG A 49 -42.16 18.42 10.09
N LYS A 50 -41.72 17.92 11.24
CA LYS A 50 -42.54 17.91 12.46
C LYS A 50 -42.71 19.30 13.08
N ILE A 51 -41.70 20.16 12.96
CA ILE A 51 -41.68 21.50 13.56
C ILE A 51 -42.39 22.51 12.67
N GLU A 52 -41.99 22.58 11.39
CA GLU A 52 -42.43 23.62 10.45
C GLU A 52 -43.53 23.14 9.50
N GLY A 53 -43.82 21.84 9.46
CA GLY A 53 -44.76 21.25 8.51
C GLY A 53 -44.22 21.13 7.08
N SER A 54 -43.02 21.68 6.82
CA SER A 54 -42.33 21.66 5.53
C SER A 54 -41.21 20.62 5.52
N ILE A 55 -41.00 19.98 4.37
CA ILE A 55 -39.84 19.11 4.14
C ILE A 55 -38.82 19.94 3.37
N LYS A 56 -37.57 19.95 3.84
CA LYS A 56 -36.47 20.59 3.11
C LYS A 56 -35.90 19.58 2.12
N ASN A 57 -36.07 19.87 0.83
CA ASN A 57 -35.44 19.10 -0.23
C ASN A 57 -33.92 19.28 -0.14
N SER A 58 -33.15 18.19 -0.24
CA SER A 58 -31.68 18.24 -0.20
C SER A 58 -31.06 17.47 -1.35
N THR A 59 -30.47 18.22 -2.28
CA THR A 59 -29.64 17.67 -3.36
C THR A 59 -28.35 17.02 -2.81
N GLY A 60 -27.89 17.44 -1.61
CA GLY A 60 -26.75 16.83 -0.92
C GLY A 60 -27.01 15.39 -0.49
N ILE A 61 -28.17 15.13 0.16
CA ILE A 61 -28.59 13.78 0.55
C ILE A 61 -28.62 12.86 -0.68
N MET A 62 -29.12 13.40 -1.80
CA MET A 62 -29.24 12.65 -3.04
C MET A 62 -27.87 12.21 -3.60
N LYS A 63 -26.88 13.12 -3.64
CA LYS A 63 -25.53 12.78 -4.11
C LYS A 63 -24.86 11.72 -3.23
N ASP A 64 -25.04 11.85 -1.92
CA ASP A 64 -24.47 10.92 -0.95
C ASP A 64 -25.10 9.53 -1.07
N VAL A 65 -26.43 9.44 -1.21
CA VAL A 65 -27.14 8.17 -1.45
C VAL A 65 -26.71 7.54 -2.77
N ASN A 66 -26.55 8.32 -3.85
CA ASN A 66 -26.08 7.79 -5.13
C ASN A 66 -24.66 7.20 -5.03
N THR A 67 -23.78 7.84 -4.26
CA THR A 67 -22.44 7.31 -4.00
C THR A 67 -22.49 5.97 -3.25
N LEU A 68 -23.41 5.83 -2.28
CA LEU A 68 -23.60 4.60 -1.52
C LEU A 68 -24.26 3.47 -2.33
N VAL A 69 -25.13 3.78 -3.29
CA VAL A 69 -25.74 2.77 -4.19
C VAL A 69 -24.69 2.06 -5.05
N ARG A 70 -23.57 2.73 -5.34
CA ARG A 70 -22.46 2.18 -6.15
C ARG A 70 -21.60 1.17 -5.38
N LEU A 71 -21.76 1.06 -4.06
CA LEU A 71 -21.14 -0.02 -3.30
C LEU A 71 -21.98 -1.29 -3.47
N PRO A 72 -21.41 -2.38 -4.03
CA PRO A 72 -22.17 -3.60 -4.32
C PRO A 72 -22.93 -4.17 -3.12
N GLU A 73 -22.36 -4.02 -1.93
CA GLU A 73 -22.90 -4.50 -0.66
C GLU A 73 -24.13 -3.72 -0.19
N LEU A 74 -24.27 -2.46 -0.62
CA LEU A 74 -25.33 -1.53 -0.20
C LEU A 74 -26.33 -1.21 -1.31
N THR A 75 -26.07 -1.63 -2.56
CA THR A 75 -26.88 -1.27 -3.74
C THR A 75 -28.36 -1.56 -3.56
N GLY A 76 -28.72 -2.70 -2.97
CA GLY A 76 -30.13 -3.08 -2.77
C GLY A 76 -30.84 -2.14 -1.79
N THR A 77 -30.34 -2.07 -0.56
CA THR A 77 -30.96 -1.30 0.53
C THR A 77 -30.92 0.21 0.28
N MET A 78 -29.85 0.73 -0.34
CA MET A 78 -29.75 2.16 -0.66
C MET A 78 -30.66 2.57 -1.82
N ARG A 79 -30.93 1.67 -2.77
CA ARG A 79 -31.91 1.94 -3.84
C ARG A 79 -33.33 2.00 -3.28
N GLU A 80 -33.68 1.11 -2.36
CA GLU A 80 -34.96 1.16 -1.64
C GLU A 80 -35.09 2.46 -0.82
N LEU A 81 -34.04 2.80 -0.06
CA LEU A 81 -33.99 4.06 0.69
C LEU A 81 -34.17 5.27 -0.23
N SER A 82 -33.48 5.32 -1.37
CA SER A 82 -33.61 6.39 -2.36
C SER A 82 -35.05 6.53 -2.85
N GLN A 83 -35.74 5.42 -3.13
CA GLN A 83 -37.13 5.46 -3.58
C GLN A 83 -38.07 5.99 -2.48
N GLU A 84 -37.89 5.55 -1.23
CA GLU A 84 -38.69 6.03 -0.11
C GLU A 84 -38.43 7.51 0.20
N LEU A 85 -37.18 7.97 0.14
CA LEU A 85 -36.83 9.39 0.31
C LEU A 85 -37.41 10.26 -0.81
N MET A 86 -37.50 9.73 -2.04
CA MET A 86 -38.13 10.42 -3.18
C MET A 86 -39.65 10.53 -2.98
N LYS A 87 -40.32 9.44 -2.57
CA LYS A 87 -41.75 9.46 -2.21
C LYS A 87 -42.05 10.40 -1.05
N ALA A 88 -41.12 10.48 -0.08
CA ALA A 88 -41.23 11.40 1.04
C ALA A 88 -41.00 12.87 0.64
N GLY A 89 -40.57 13.16 -0.59
CA GLY A 89 -40.26 14.51 -1.05
C GLY A 89 -38.98 15.09 -0.44
N ILE A 90 -38.10 14.25 0.12
CA ILE A 90 -36.82 14.69 0.70
C ILE A 90 -35.75 14.85 -0.39
N ILE A 91 -35.79 13.99 -1.39
CA ILE A 91 -34.93 14.06 -2.57
C ILE A 91 -35.77 14.24 -3.84
N GLU A 92 -35.20 14.90 -4.83
CA GLU A 92 -35.88 15.21 -6.09
C GLU A 92 -35.67 14.09 -7.12
N GLU A 93 -36.64 13.92 -8.01
CA GLU A 93 -36.55 13.03 -9.16
C GLU A 93 -35.63 13.67 -10.22
N MET A 94 -34.32 13.57 -10.06
CA MET A 94 -33.41 13.98 -11.13
C MET A 94 -33.37 12.91 -12.21
N VAL A 95 -34.05 13.19 -13.31
CA VAL A 95 -33.89 12.46 -14.57
C VAL A 95 -32.54 12.88 -15.17
N GLY A 96 -31.48 12.12 -14.89
CA GLY A 96 -30.32 12.06 -15.79
C GLY A 96 -29.03 12.80 -15.42
N ASP A 97 -28.60 12.82 -14.15
CA ASP A 97 -27.23 13.26 -13.78
C ASP A 97 -26.39 12.09 -13.20
N THR A 98 -26.22 11.03 -13.98
CA THR A 98 -25.30 9.93 -13.66
C THR A 98 -23.85 10.21 -14.07
N LEU A 99 -23.55 11.37 -14.68
CA LEU A 99 -22.26 11.64 -15.32
C LEU A 99 -21.18 12.20 -14.38
N ASP A 100 -21.53 12.78 -13.23
CA ASP A 100 -20.59 13.65 -12.49
C ASP A 100 -19.84 13.01 -11.31
N ASN A 101 -19.65 11.69 -11.29
CA ASN A 101 -18.88 11.07 -10.18
C ASN A 101 -18.03 9.87 -10.64
N ASP A 102 -17.52 9.93 -11.87
CA ASP A 102 -16.58 8.94 -12.40
C ASP A 102 -15.20 9.03 -11.73
N GLU A 103 -14.90 10.11 -11.00
CA GLU A 103 -13.65 10.27 -10.23
C GLU A 103 -13.39 9.15 -9.20
N MET A 104 -14.43 8.43 -8.77
CA MET A 104 -14.32 7.29 -7.85
C MET A 104 -14.08 5.94 -8.56
N LEU A 105 -14.20 5.90 -9.89
CA LEU A 105 -14.09 4.69 -10.72
C LEU A 105 -12.96 4.78 -11.75
N GLU A 106 -12.55 5.99 -12.14
CA GLU A 106 -11.43 6.27 -13.06
C GLU A 106 -10.05 6.25 -12.39
N GLU A 107 -9.88 5.55 -11.27
CA GLU A 107 -8.54 5.16 -10.84
C GLU A 107 -8.17 3.87 -11.59
N GLY A 108 -7.84 4.06 -12.88
CA GLY A 108 -7.39 3.00 -13.77
C GLY A 108 -6.35 2.11 -13.08
N ASP A 109 -6.50 0.81 -13.30
CA ASP A 109 -5.76 -0.34 -12.74
C ASP A 109 -4.22 -0.31 -12.98
N GLU A 110 -3.68 0.80 -13.45
CA GLU A 110 -2.25 1.07 -13.49
C GLU A 110 -1.83 1.69 -12.17
N GLU A 111 -1.69 0.85 -11.13
CA GLU A 111 -0.95 1.28 -9.95
C GLU A 111 0.44 1.71 -10.40
N ALA A 112 0.74 3.01 -10.30
CA ALA A 112 2.02 3.56 -10.74
C ALA A 112 3.14 2.74 -10.09
N GLU A 113 4.12 2.27 -10.88
CA GLU A 113 5.21 1.43 -10.34
C GLU A 113 5.91 2.09 -9.14
N GLY A 114 5.92 3.43 -9.10
CA GLY A 114 6.40 4.20 -7.96
C GLY A 114 5.58 4.05 -6.66
N GLU A 115 4.28 3.80 -6.72
CA GLU A 115 3.48 3.48 -5.52
C GLU A 115 3.79 2.09 -4.98
N VAL A 116 3.97 1.12 -5.89
CA VAL A 116 4.36 -0.24 -5.53
C VAL A 116 5.74 -0.23 -4.85
N ASP A 117 6.70 0.50 -5.41
CA ASP A 117 8.04 0.64 -4.83
C ASP A 117 8.03 1.34 -3.47
N LYS A 118 7.15 2.34 -3.26
CA LYS A 118 6.96 2.98 -1.95
C LYS A 118 6.46 1.98 -0.91
N VAL A 119 5.41 1.20 -1.24
CA VAL A 119 4.84 0.20 -0.32
C VAL A 119 5.86 -0.88 0.00
N LEU A 120 6.60 -1.37 -1.00
CA LEU A 120 7.71 -2.30 -0.76
C LEU A 120 8.76 -1.69 0.16
N GLY A 121 9.13 -0.43 -0.04
CA GLY A 121 10.06 0.29 0.82
C GLY A 121 9.59 0.44 2.26
N GLU A 122 8.32 0.78 2.48
CA GLU A 122 7.70 0.87 3.81
C GLU A 122 7.74 -0.49 4.53
N VAL A 123 7.19 -1.53 3.89
CA VAL A 123 7.05 -2.86 4.49
C VAL A 123 8.41 -3.51 4.77
N LEU A 124 9.39 -3.35 3.87
CA LEU A 124 10.72 -3.90 4.06
C LEU A 124 11.51 -3.15 5.15
N LYS A 125 11.34 -1.83 5.30
CA LYS A 125 11.97 -1.07 6.39
C LYS A 125 11.44 -1.45 7.77
N ASP A 126 10.14 -1.70 7.88
CA ASP A 126 9.52 -2.15 9.13
C ASP A 126 10.00 -3.56 9.52
N ARG A 127 10.25 -4.44 8.53
CA ARG A 127 10.69 -5.81 8.79
C ARG A 127 12.18 -5.96 9.08
N VAL A 128 13.03 -5.02 8.66
CA VAL A 128 14.47 -5.02 9.01
C VAL A 128 14.70 -4.65 10.49
N GLN A 129 13.74 -3.98 11.13
CA GLN A 129 13.82 -3.62 12.56
C GLN A 129 13.30 -4.71 13.50
N THR A 130 12.48 -5.64 13.01
CA THR A 130 12.28 -6.93 13.68
C THR A 130 13.45 -7.84 13.35
N PRO A 131 14.14 -8.49 14.31
CA PRO A 131 15.21 -9.43 14.00
C PRO A 131 14.58 -10.65 13.30
N ALA A 132 14.41 -10.55 11.98
CA ALA A 132 13.88 -11.61 11.16
C ALA A 132 14.92 -12.72 11.08
N ALA A 133 14.42 -13.95 11.23
CA ALA A 133 15.10 -15.18 10.86
C ALA A 133 16.05 -14.94 9.68
N GLN A 134 17.34 -15.21 9.92
CA GLN A 134 18.40 -15.15 8.94
C GLN A 134 17.94 -15.88 7.68
N VAL A 135 17.65 -15.11 6.63
CA VAL A 135 17.70 -15.63 5.28
C VAL A 135 19.18 -15.97 5.07
N PRO A 136 19.56 -17.23 4.81
CA PRO A 136 20.96 -17.55 4.57
C PRO A 136 21.46 -16.75 3.38
N GLN A 137 22.30 -15.75 3.64
CA GLN A 137 23.12 -15.14 2.61
C GLN A 137 24.18 -16.17 2.24
N GLU A 138 23.92 -16.91 1.17
CA GLU A 138 24.97 -17.66 0.48
C GLU A 138 25.96 -16.64 -0.10
N PRO A 139 27.27 -16.73 0.21
CA PRO A 139 28.24 -15.76 -0.28
C PRO A 139 28.36 -15.86 -1.81
N ALA A 140 27.95 -14.80 -2.50
CA ALA A 140 28.25 -14.61 -3.90
C ALA A 140 29.76 -14.49 -4.09
N ALA A 141 30.37 -15.50 -4.70
CA ALA A 141 31.67 -15.36 -5.33
C ALA A 141 31.58 -14.35 -6.50
N PRO A 142 32.56 -13.45 -6.69
CA PRO A 142 32.86 -12.88 -7.98
C PRO A 142 34.06 -13.62 -8.63
N ALA A 143 33.85 -14.12 -9.84
CA ALA A 143 34.91 -14.51 -10.77
C ALA A 143 35.38 -13.26 -11.58
N PRO A 144 36.42 -13.36 -12.45
CA PRO A 144 37.84 -13.49 -12.11
C PRO A 144 38.73 -12.44 -12.86
N VAL A 145 39.97 -12.22 -12.40
CA VAL A 145 41.26 -12.09 -13.16
C VAL A 145 42.32 -11.38 -12.27
N PRO A 146 43.64 -11.61 -12.44
CA PRO A 146 44.34 -12.87 -12.71
C PRO A 146 45.56 -13.08 -11.76
N GLY A 147 45.86 -14.36 -11.46
CA GLY A 147 47.22 -14.79 -11.11
C GLY A 147 47.58 -14.81 -9.63
N GLN A 148 47.09 -15.82 -8.90
CA GLN A 148 47.78 -16.37 -7.73
C GLN A 148 47.58 -17.89 -7.74
N THR A 149 48.55 -18.59 -8.32
CA THR A 149 48.75 -20.02 -8.11
C THR A 149 49.25 -20.23 -6.68
N GLU A 150 48.75 -21.30 -6.07
CA GLU A 150 49.15 -21.86 -4.77
C GLU A 150 50.68 -21.92 -4.57
N PRO A 151 51.11 -22.03 -3.31
CA PRO A 151 51.44 -23.38 -2.83
C PRO A 151 50.68 -23.64 -1.52
N GLU A 152 50.02 -24.79 -1.35
CA GLU A 152 50.63 -26.08 -0.97
C GLU A 152 51.78 -25.95 0.05
N GLU A 153 51.67 -26.82 1.05
CA GLU A 153 52.56 -27.05 2.19
C GLU A 153 54.05 -26.82 1.91
N GLU A 154 54.74 -26.07 2.78
CA GLU A 154 56.14 -26.36 3.12
C GLU A 154 56.55 -25.62 4.41
N GLU A 155 56.90 -26.39 5.44
CA GLU A 155 57.73 -25.94 6.55
C GLU A 155 59.09 -25.46 5.99
N MET A 156 59.21 -24.19 5.64
CA MET A 156 60.50 -23.61 5.26
C MET A 156 60.75 -22.26 5.95
N ASP A 157 61.58 -22.39 6.97
CA ASP A 157 62.57 -21.44 7.49
C ASP A 157 62.11 -20.20 8.30
N SER A 158 61.83 -20.46 9.57
CA SER A 158 61.64 -19.45 10.62
C SER A 158 62.84 -18.49 10.81
N GLU A 159 64.03 -18.78 10.26
CA GLU A 159 65.23 -17.96 10.46
C GLU A 159 65.26 -16.70 9.56
N GLU A 160 64.79 -16.77 8.31
CA GLU A 160 64.75 -15.62 7.39
C GLU A 160 63.70 -14.58 7.82
N VAL A 161 62.54 -15.02 8.32
CA VAL A 161 61.49 -14.13 8.84
C VAL A 161 61.97 -13.39 10.10
N LEU A 162 62.73 -14.06 10.96
CA LEU A 162 63.35 -13.46 12.15
C LEU A 162 64.44 -12.43 11.79
N ALA A 163 65.22 -12.66 10.72
CA ALA A 163 66.19 -11.71 10.21
C ALA A 163 65.52 -10.44 9.66
N GLN A 164 64.39 -10.58 8.96
CA GLN A 164 63.60 -9.46 8.47
C GLN A 164 62.99 -8.62 9.60
N MET A 165 62.58 -9.25 10.71
CA MET A 165 62.11 -8.53 11.90
C MET A 165 63.24 -7.78 12.63
N ARG A 166 64.47 -8.33 12.67
CA ARG A 166 65.64 -7.64 13.25
C ARG A 166 66.06 -6.40 12.45
N GLY A 167 66.05 -6.46 11.12
CA GLY A 167 66.38 -5.30 10.28
C GLY A 167 65.39 -4.12 10.45
N ARG A 168 64.11 -4.42 10.66
CA ARG A 168 63.09 -3.39 10.97
C ARG A 168 63.27 -2.76 12.35
N LEU A 169 63.79 -3.50 13.33
CA LEU A 169 64.04 -2.99 14.68
C LEU A 169 65.30 -2.11 14.74
N GLU A 170 66.33 -2.41 13.95
CA GLU A 170 67.53 -1.56 13.86
C GLU A 170 67.26 -0.22 13.16
N ALA A 171 66.38 -0.19 12.17
CA ALA A 171 65.97 1.04 11.49
C ALA A 171 65.18 2.01 12.40
N LEU A 172 64.67 1.55 13.55
CA LEU A 172 63.99 2.37 14.55
C LEU A 172 64.92 2.81 15.70
N LYS A 173 66.19 2.39 15.66
CA LYS A 173 67.19 2.66 16.71
C LYS A 173 68.31 3.62 16.28
N SER A 174 68.24 4.21 15.08
CA SER A 174 69.07 5.35 14.65
C SER A 174 68.25 6.64 14.63
#